data_AF-A0A4Y7K9E2-F1
#
_entry.id   AF-A0A4Y7K9E2-F1
#
_cell.length_a   1.000
_cell.length_b   1.000
_cell.length_c   1.000
_cell.angle_alpha   90.00
_cell.angle_beta   90.00
_cell.angle_gamma   90.00
#
_symmetry.space_group_name_H-M   'P 1'
#
loop_
_entity.id
_entity.type
_entity.pdbx_description
1 polymer ?
#
loop_
_entity_poly.entity_id
_entity_poly.type
_entity_poly.pdbx_seq_one_letter_code
_entity_poly.pdbx_strand_id
1 'polypeptide(L)'
;MAEERGLLVDAKGFEDAMEEARNRSRSAQAKQVGGAIVMDADATSELHKRGVSPTNDNYKFIWNKNHESVVKAIYNGAEYMTSASVGDEVGIIMETTSFYAEQGGQIFDTGSIVCSSGSFQVCNVQVFGGFVIHIGSFTGETGKISVGDKVTCKVNYDRRALIAPNHTCTHMLNYALKEVLGPHVDQKGSIVLPEKLRFDFSHGKPIPPNDLRKIESIVNKQIDDEMDVYATEATLADAKRINGLRAVFGEVYPDPVRVVAIGRKVEDLLADPDNKEWLTISTEFCGGSHISNTRDAKAFALLSEEGIAKGIRRITAVTTGGAFEAINLAKEIDLQISDTFKLEGSTLEKKVAALKNLLDAATIPAPMKADLEDRVSKLQVL
;
A
#
# COMPACT_ATOMS: atom_id res chain seq x y z
N MET A 1 -0.21 -40.76 -7.90
CA MET A 1 1.23 -40.48 -7.70
C MET A 1 1.79 -41.05 -6.40
N ALA A 2 1.33 -40.65 -5.20
CA ALA A 2 1.85 -41.22 -3.94
C ALA A 2 1.34 -42.65 -3.67
N GLU A 3 0.04 -42.89 -3.86
CA GLU A 3 -0.58 -44.22 -3.73
C GLU A 3 -0.01 -45.24 -4.72
N GLU A 4 0.31 -44.82 -5.95
CA GLU A 4 0.96 -45.65 -6.98
C GLU A 4 2.36 -46.12 -6.59
N ARG A 5 2.97 -45.50 -5.57
CA ARG A 5 4.26 -45.87 -5.00
C ARG A 5 4.16 -46.47 -3.59
N GLY A 6 2.96 -46.81 -3.14
CA GLY A 6 2.72 -47.40 -1.81
C GLY A 6 2.97 -46.44 -0.65
N LEU A 7 2.94 -45.12 -0.90
CA LEU A 7 3.15 -44.10 0.11
C LEU A 7 1.81 -43.52 0.57
N LEU A 8 1.65 -43.35 1.88
CA LEU A 8 0.50 -42.69 2.49
C LEU A 8 0.69 -41.17 2.47
N VAL A 9 -0.38 -40.44 2.13
CA VAL A 9 -0.39 -38.97 2.13
C VAL A 9 -1.00 -38.48 3.43
N ASP A 10 -0.24 -37.70 4.19
CA ASP A 10 -0.74 -37.01 5.38
C ASP A 10 -1.44 -35.71 4.98
N ALA A 11 -2.69 -35.85 4.53
CA ALA A 11 -3.51 -34.71 4.13
C ALA A 11 -3.78 -33.75 5.30
N LYS A 12 -3.91 -34.30 6.52
CA LYS A 12 -4.21 -33.52 7.72
C LYS A 12 -2.99 -32.69 8.14
N GLY A 13 -1.79 -33.28 8.17
CA GLY A 13 -0.56 -32.55 8.45
C GLY A 13 -0.25 -31.47 7.41
N PHE A 14 -0.64 -31.67 6.15
CA PHE A 14 -0.57 -30.63 5.13
C PHE A 14 -1.53 -29.46 5.40
N GLU A 15 -2.79 -29.74 5.74
CA GLU A 15 -3.78 -28.72 6.09
C GLU A 15 -3.36 -27.92 7.33
N ASP A 16 -2.91 -28.61 8.39
CA ASP A 16 -2.41 -28.00 9.63
C ASP A 16 -1.19 -27.08 9.35
N ALA A 17 -0.24 -27.54 8.54
CA ALA A 17 0.93 -26.73 8.15
C ALA A 17 0.58 -25.54 7.24
N MET A 18 -0.44 -25.70 6.37
CA MET A 18 -1.00 -24.62 5.55
C MET A 18 -1.69 -23.56 6.40
N GLU A 19 -2.43 -23.97 7.43
CA GLU A 19 -3.08 -23.08 8.37
C GLU A 19 -2.06 -22.36 9.26
N GLU A 20 -1.03 -23.05 9.75
CA GLU A 20 0.11 -22.43 10.43
C GLU A 20 0.86 -21.43 9.55
N ALA A 21 1.05 -21.73 8.26
CA ALA A 21 1.69 -20.80 7.32
C ALA A 21 0.84 -19.55 7.08
N ARG A 22 -0.48 -19.70 6.91
CA ARG A 22 -1.43 -18.58 6.83
C ARG A 22 -1.42 -17.74 8.10
N ASN A 23 -1.43 -18.38 9.26
CA ASN A 23 -1.39 -17.72 10.56
C ASN A 23 -0.06 -17.01 10.79
N ARG A 24 1.08 -17.60 10.40
CA ARG A 24 2.41 -16.94 10.43
C ARG A 24 2.46 -15.71 9.52
N SER A 25 1.86 -15.77 8.34
CA SER A 25 1.80 -14.61 7.44
C SER A 25 0.94 -13.48 8.01
N ARG A 26 -0.20 -13.80 8.65
CA ARG A 26 -1.05 -12.84 9.36
C ARG A 26 -0.38 -12.26 10.61
N SER A 27 0.33 -13.09 11.38
CA SER A 27 1.03 -12.64 12.59
C SER A 27 2.36 -11.92 12.31
N ALA A 28 2.97 -12.11 11.14
CA ALA A 28 4.06 -11.27 10.66
C ALA A 28 3.59 -9.83 10.32
N GLN A 29 2.32 -9.65 9.94
CA GLN A 29 1.67 -8.33 9.85
C GLN A 29 1.41 -7.73 11.24
N ALA A 30 1.03 -8.55 12.23
CA ALA A 30 0.77 -8.10 13.61
C ALA A 30 2.02 -7.70 14.42
N LYS A 31 3.24 -7.98 13.93
CA LYS A 31 4.52 -7.65 14.61
C LYS A 31 5.08 -6.26 14.25
N GLN A 32 4.29 -5.40 13.64
CA GLN A 32 4.62 -3.98 13.47
C GLN A 32 4.13 -3.16 14.67
N VAL A 33 4.89 -2.12 15.01
CA VAL A 33 4.72 -1.28 16.22
C VAL A 33 3.31 -0.68 16.31
N GLY A 34 2.54 -1.09 17.34
CA GLY A 34 1.23 -0.54 17.68
C GLY A 34 0.24 -1.63 18.11
N GLY A 35 -0.13 -1.61 19.39
CA GLY A 35 -1.02 -2.54 20.11
C GLY A 35 -1.87 -3.53 19.30
N ALA A 36 -1.73 -4.82 19.60
CA ALA A 36 -2.43 -5.93 18.95
C ALA A 36 -3.88 -6.09 19.43
N ILE A 37 -4.65 -4.99 19.49
CA ILE A 37 -6.08 -5.06 19.83
C ILE A 37 -6.83 -5.56 18.59
N VAL A 38 -7.30 -6.80 18.68
CA VAL A 38 -8.11 -7.46 17.65
C VAL A 38 -9.53 -7.65 18.19
N MET A 39 -10.53 -7.46 17.33
CA MET A 39 -11.92 -7.77 17.67
C MET A 39 -12.36 -9.04 16.94
N ASP A 40 -12.81 -10.03 17.70
CA ASP A 40 -13.44 -11.22 17.13
C ASP A 40 -14.94 -10.99 16.83
N ALA A 41 -15.59 -12.06 16.38
CA ALA A 41 -17.02 -12.04 16.05
C ALA A 41 -17.90 -11.76 17.28
N ASP A 42 -17.48 -12.17 18.49
CA ASP A 42 -18.24 -11.97 19.71
C ASP A 42 -18.14 -10.51 20.18
N ALA A 43 -16.95 -9.91 20.12
CA ALA A 43 -16.73 -8.50 20.41
C ALA A 43 -17.55 -7.60 19.47
N THR A 44 -17.47 -7.84 18.15
CA THR A 44 -18.27 -7.08 17.17
C THR A 44 -19.78 -7.29 17.35
N SER A 45 -20.23 -8.50 17.69
CA SER A 45 -21.65 -8.77 18.00
C SER A 45 -22.14 -8.05 19.26
N GLU A 46 -21.28 -7.93 20.28
CA GLU A 46 -21.59 -7.21 21.51
C GLU A 46 -21.82 -5.70 21.27
N LEU A 47 -21.10 -5.07 20.33
CA LEU A 47 -21.39 -3.69 19.91
C LEU A 47 -22.81 -3.53 19.35
N HIS A 48 -23.22 -4.46 18.48
CA HIS A 48 -24.58 -4.46 17.95
C HIS A 48 -25.63 -4.63 19.06
N LYS A 49 -25.39 -5.53 20.03
CA LYS A 49 -26.28 -5.69 21.19
C LYS A 49 -26.37 -4.42 22.05
N ARG A 50 -25.28 -3.66 22.14
CA ARG A 50 -25.23 -2.35 22.82
C ARG A 50 -25.85 -1.21 22.00
N GLY A 51 -26.34 -1.48 20.79
CA GLY A 51 -26.94 -0.48 19.90
C GLY A 51 -25.91 0.44 19.22
N VAL A 52 -24.64 0.05 19.18
CA VAL A 52 -23.60 0.78 18.44
C VAL A 52 -23.70 0.40 16.96
N SER A 53 -23.87 1.40 16.10
CA SER A 53 -23.88 1.22 14.64
C SER A 53 -22.46 1.15 14.07
N PRO A 54 -22.23 0.50 12.91
CA PRO A 54 -20.95 0.55 12.20
C PRO A 54 -20.45 1.99 12.03
N THR A 55 -19.12 2.16 12.04
CA THR A 55 -18.50 3.48 11.97
C THR A 55 -18.68 4.07 10.57
N ASN A 56 -19.16 5.31 10.48
CA ASN A 56 -19.19 6.04 9.20
C ASN A 56 -17.83 6.69 8.93
N ASP A 57 -17.06 6.10 8.01
CA ASP A 57 -15.70 6.52 7.68
C ASP A 57 -15.60 7.31 6.36
N ASN A 58 -16.72 7.78 5.79
CA ASN A 58 -16.73 8.53 4.53
C ASN A 58 -15.90 9.83 4.57
N TYR A 59 -15.64 10.36 5.76
CA TYR A 59 -14.83 11.55 5.97
C TYR A 59 -13.33 11.32 5.75
N LYS A 60 -12.88 10.06 5.63
CA LYS A 60 -11.46 9.72 5.38
C LYS A 60 -10.91 10.29 4.08
N PHE A 61 -11.78 10.63 3.11
CA PHE A 61 -11.39 11.24 1.84
C PHE A 61 -11.33 12.77 1.88
N ILE A 62 -11.67 13.42 3.00
CA ILE A 62 -11.57 14.87 3.16
C ILE A 62 -10.25 15.19 3.86
N TRP A 63 -9.30 15.77 3.12
CA TRP A 63 -7.94 16.01 3.59
C TRP A 63 -7.80 17.34 4.33
N ASN A 64 -6.76 17.44 5.16
CA ASN A 64 -6.34 18.69 5.83
C ASN A 64 -7.45 19.38 6.64
N LYS A 65 -8.40 18.58 7.14
CA LYS A 65 -9.53 19.05 7.92
C LYS A 65 -9.65 18.22 9.20
N ASN A 66 -9.85 18.93 10.31
CA ASN A 66 -10.22 18.33 11.57
C ASN A 66 -11.68 17.84 11.49
N HIS A 67 -11.95 16.66 12.05
CA HIS A 67 -13.27 16.05 11.98
C HIS A 67 -13.86 15.84 13.37
N GLU A 68 -15.02 16.41 13.65
CA GLU A 68 -15.71 16.24 14.93
C GLU A 68 -16.51 14.93 14.95
N SER A 69 -16.47 14.22 16.08
CA SER A 69 -17.16 12.95 16.27
C SER A 69 -17.52 12.71 17.73
N VAL A 70 -18.13 11.56 18.01
CA VAL A 70 -18.52 11.12 19.36
C VAL A 70 -18.00 9.72 19.61
N VAL A 71 -17.42 9.49 20.80
CA VAL A 71 -16.97 8.16 21.23
C VAL A 71 -18.17 7.26 21.49
N LYS A 72 -18.23 6.11 20.84
CA LYS A 72 -19.32 5.13 20.97
C LYS A 72 -18.94 3.89 21.77
N ALA A 73 -17.68 3.50 21.75
CA ALA A 73 -17.18 2.42 22.59
C ALA A 73 -15.66 2.55 22.83
N ILE A 74 -15.21 1.94 23.91
CA ILE A 74 -13.79 1.80 24.27
C ILE A 74 -13.55 0.33 24.60
N TYR A 75 -12.52 -0.27 24.01
CA TYR A 75 -12.22 -1.70 24.11
C TYR A 75 -10.74 -1.91 24.42
N ASN A 76 -10.41 -2.70 25.44
CA ASN A 76 -9.02 -2.94 25.85
C ASN A 76 -8.41 -4.23 25.26
N GLY A 77 -9.10 -4.90 24.34
CA GLY A 77 -8.69 -6.20 23.80
C GLY A 77 -9.38 -7.40 24.45
N ALA A 78 -10.04 -7.22 25.59
CA ALA A 78 -10.81 -8.27 26.26
C ALA A 78 -12.26 -7.85 26.58
N GLU A 79 -12.46 -6.61 27.02
CA GLU A 79 -13.77 -6.11 27.44
C GLU A 79 -14.02 -4.65 27.06
N TYR A 80 -15.30 -4.27 27.07
CA TYR A 80 -15.73 -2.90 26.84
C TYR A 80 -15.69 -2.08 28.13
N MET A 81 -15.06 -0.91 28.04
CA MET A 81 -14.89 0.02 29.15
C MET A 81 -15.80 1.23 28.99
N THR A 82 -16.17 1.86 30.10
CA THR A 82 -16.88 3.15 30.08
C THR A 82 -15.93 4.33 29.85
N SER A 83 -14.64 4.14 30.13
CA SER A 83 -13.61 5.16 29.96
C SER A 83 -12.20 4.59 29.96
N ALA A 84 -11.25 5.32 29.39
CA ALA A 84 -9.81 5.04 29.45
C ALA A 84 -9.04 6.29 29.91
N SER A 85 -7.95 6.07 30.65
CA SER A 85 -7.10 7.11 31.24
C SER A 85 -5.64 6.99 30.77
N VAL A 86 -4.79 7.90 31.24
CA VAL A 86 -3.33 7.82 31.01
C VAL A 86 -2.80 6.45 31.43
N GLY A 87 -1.98 5.83 30.58
CA GLY A 87 -1.39 4.51 30.79
C GLY A 87 -2.20 3.35 30.20
N ASP A 88 -3.48 3.56 29.88
CA ASP A 88 -4.31 2.56 29.22
C ASP A 88 -3.99 2.53 27.71
N GLU A 89 -3.69 1.34 27.20
CA GLU A 89 -3.69 1.06 25.76
C GLU A 89 -5.05 0.46 25.39
N VAL A 90 -5.81 1.19 24.58
CA VAL A 90 -7.19 0.83 24.22
C VAL A 90 -7.46 1.10 22.75
N GLY A 91 -8.51 0.50 22.24
CA GLY A 91 -9.14 0.84 20.98
C GLY A 91 -10.37 1.71 21.20
N ILE A 92 -10.46 2.82 20.50
CA ILE A 92 -11.59 3.74 20.53
C ILE A 92 -12.41 3.57 19.25
N ILE A 93 -13.72 3.39 19.41
CA ILE A 93 -14.68 3.34 18.30
C ILE A 93 -15.53 4.60 18.37
N MET A 94 -15.62 5.30 17.24
CA MET A 94 -16.33 6.56 17.10
C MET A 94 -17.54 6.42 16.17
N GLU A 95 -18.46 7.37 16.24
CA GLU A 95 -19.62 7.46 15.35
C GLU A 95 -19.21 7.64 13.89
N THR A 96 -18.32 8.60 13.66
CA THR A 96 -17.73 8.93 12.36
C THR A 96 -16.22 9.11 12.51
N THR A 97 -15.44 8.90 11.43
CA THR A 97 -13.99 9.11 11.49
C THR A 97 -13.42 9.61 10.16
N SER A 98 -12.37 10.43 10.25
CA SER A 98 -11.53 10.83 9.11
C SER A 98 -10.26 9.99 8.98
N PHE A 99 -9.99 9.05 9.90
CA PHE A 99 -8.86 8.13 9.80
C PHE A 99 -9.14 7.02 8.79
N TYR A 100 -8.14 6.64 8.01
CA TYR A 100 -8.15 5.45 7.17
C TYR A 100 -7.70 4.24 8.01
N ALA A 101 -8.57 3.23 8.08
CA ALA A 101 -8.22 1.92 8.63
C ALA A 101 -7.39 1.13 7.63
N GLU A 102 -6.42 0.33 8.08
CA GLU A 102 -5.64 -0.53 7.20
C GLU A 102 -6.55 -1.48 6.41
N GLN A 103 -6.52 -1.37 5.09
CA GLN A 103 -7.30 -2.20 4.17
C GLN A 103 -6.81 -2.00 2.74
N GLY A 104 -7.10 -2.96 1.85
CA GLY A 104 -6.79 -2.86 0.42
C GLY A 104 -5.29 -2.69 0.11
N GLY A 105 -4.42 -3.19 0.99
CA GLY A 105 -2.96 -3.04 0.90
C GLY A 105 -2.41 -1.73 1.43
N GLN A 106 -3.23 -0.70 1.68
CA GLN A 106 -2.79 0.56 2.28
C GLN A 106 -2.73 0.45 3.81
N ILE A 107 -1.59 0.86 4.38
CA ILE A 107 -1.43 0.95 5.84
C ILE A 107 -2.32 2.03 6.46
N PHE A 108 -2.75 1.78 7.69
CA PHE A 108 -3.54 2.70 8.51
C PHE A 108 -2.93 4.09 8.66
N ASP A 109 -3.77 5.05 9.01
CA ASP A 109 -3.33 6.37 9.47
C ASP A 109 -2.89 6.40 10.93
N THR A 110 -2.13 7.44 11.27
CA THR A 110 -1.80 7.81 12.65
C THR A 110 -2.25 9.25 12.91
N GLY A 111 -2.27 9.67 14.17
CA GLY A 111 -2.69 11.01 14.54
C GLY A 111 -3.14 11.10 15.98
N SER A 112 -4.09 11.98 16.26
CA SER A 112 -4.65 12.14 17.60
C SER A 112 -6.17 12.33 17.59
N ILE A 113 -6.81 11.91 18.68
CA ILE A 113 -8.20 12.19 19.01
C ILE A 113 -8.17 13.12 20.22
N VAL A 114 -8.58 14.37 20.00
CA VAL A 114 -8.54 15.42 21.02
C VAL A 114 -9.91 15.55 21.69
N CYS A 115 -9.93 15.54 23.02
CA CYS A 115 -11.11 15.76 23.84
C CYS A 115 -10.85 16.91 24.83
N SER A 116 -11.84 17.27 25.64
CA SER A 116 -11.71 18.36 26.62
C SER A 116 -10.66 18.07 27.71
N SER A 117 -10.40 16.80 28.01
CA SER A 117 -9.50 16.37 29.09
C SER A 117 -8.08 16.05 28.61
N GLY A 118 -7.81 16.07 27.31
CA GLY A 118 -6.50 15.73 26.76
C GLY A 118 -6.53 15.17 25.35
N SER A 119 -5.44 14.49 24.98
CA SER A 119 -5.22 13.94 23.64
C SER A 119 -4.88 12.46 23.71
N PHE A 120 -5.65 11.66 22.99
CA PHE A 120 -5.37 10.25 22.73
C PHE A 120 -4.54 10.12 21.45
N GLN A 121 -3.36 9.53 21.53
CA GLN A 121 -2.47 9.33 20.38
C GLN A 121 -2.83 8.02 19.68
N VAL A 122 -3.26 8.13 18.43
CA VAL A 122 -3.61 6.98 17.59
C VAL A 122 -2.35 6.49 16.89
N CYS A 123 -1.93 5.26 17.22
CA CYS A 123 -0.77 4.61 16.61
C CYS A 123 -1.16 3.54 15.57
N ASN A 124 -2.40 3.06 15.58
CA ASN A 124 -2.91 2.07 14.64
C ASN A 124 -4.43 2.24 14.44
N VAL A 125 -4.96 1.97 13.24
CA VAL A 125 -6.40 2.02 12.93
C VAL A 125 -6.79 0.79 12.14
N GLN A 126 -7.75 0.02 12.65
CA GLN A 126 -8.20 -1.23 12.03
C GLN A 126 -9.72 -1.24 11.83
N VAL A 127 -10.21 -2.15 11.00
CA VAL A 127 -11.65 -2.32 10.76
C VAL A 127 -12.08 -3.77 11.01
N PHE A 128 -13.12 -3.95 11.82
CA PHE A 128 -13.70 -5.27 12.14
C PHE A 128 -15.22 -5.19 12.07
N GLY A 129 -15.85 -5.97 11.18
CA GLY A 129 -17.32 -5.99 11.06
C GLY A 129 -17.95 -4.61 10.76
N GLY A 130 -17.22 -3.71 10.10
CA GLY A 130 -17.65 -2.33 9.82
C GLY A 130 -17.40 -1.32 10.95
N PHE A 131 -16.84 -1.75 12.08
CA PHE A 131 -16.41 -0.86 13.15
C PHE A 131 -14.94 -0.46 12.95
N VAL A 132 -14.66 0.84 12.93
CA VAL A 132 -13.29 1.34 12.85
C VAL A 132 -12.76 1.59 14.26
N ILE A 133 -11.71 0.85 14.64
CA ILE A 133 -11.07 0.91 15.94
C ILE A 133 -9.76 1.68 15.85
N HIS A 134 -9.61 2.69 16.70
CA HIS A 134 -8.45 3.58 16.77
C HIS A 134 -7.64 3.19 18.00
N ILE A 135 -6.52 2.51 17.78
CA ILE A 135 -5.68 1.92 18.83
C ILE A 135 -4.60 2.92 19.23
N GLY A 136 -4.40 3.07 20.53
CA GLY A 136 -3.51 4.08 21.06
C GLY A 136 -3.58 4.24 22.57
N SER A 137 -3.06 5.36 23.05
CA SER A 137 -3.03 5.70 24.48
C SER A 137 -3.11 7.21 24.73
N PHE A 138 -3.48 7.59 25.95
CA PHE A 138 -3.48 9.00 26.38
C PHE A 138 -2.06 9.50 26.64
N THR A 139 -1.72 10.69 26.11
CA THR A 139 -0.51 11.43 26.49
C THR A 139 -0.82 12.49 27.54
N GLY A 140 -0.04 12.55 28.62
CA GLY A 140 -0.13 13.57 29.68
C GLY A 140 0.05 12.99 31.08
N GLU A 141 -0.02 13.83 32.11
CA GLU A 141 -0.01 13.40 33.53
C GLU A 141 -1.42 13.07 34.05
N THR A 142 -2.44 13.72 33.47
CA THR A 142 -3.86 13.49 33.75
C THR A 142 -4.66 13.58 32.45
N GLY A 143 -5.72 12.79 32.32
CA GLY A 143 -6.53 12.74 31.10
C GLY A 143 -7.41 11.50 31.09
N LYS A 144 -8.63 11.64 30.57
CA LYS A 144 -9.64 10.58 30.53
C LYS A 144 -10.60 10.78 29.38
N ILE A 145 -10.80 9.76 28.56
CA ILE A 145 -11.87 9.71 27.56
C ILE A 145 -12.95 8.76 28.01
N SER A 146 -14.20 9.14 27.81
CA SER A 146 -15.37 8.34 28.18
C SER A 146 -16.27 8.13 26.97
N VAL A 147 -17.04 7.04 27.00
CA VAL A 147 -18.11 6.83 26.02
C VAL A 147 -19.11 8.00 26.10
N GLY A 148 -19.46 8.57 24.94
CA GLY A 148 -20.32 9.75 24.82
C GLY A 148 -19.57 11.08 24.69
N ASP A 149 -18.24 11.10 24.90
CA ASP A 149 -17.47 12.33 24.76
C ASP A 149 -17.44 12.82 23.31
N LYS A 150 -17.56 14.14 23.14
CA LYS A 150 -17.31 14.82 21.87
C LYS A 150 -15.80 14.98 21.68
N VAL A 151 -15.32 14.62 20.49
CA VAL A 151 -13.90 14.60 20.17
C VAL A 151 -13.61 15.20 18.81
N THR A 152 -12.37 15.63 18.61
CA THR A 152 -11.84 16.10 17.33
C THR A 152 -10.77 15.15 16.84
N CYS A 153 -11.03 14.52 15.70
CA CYS A 153 -10.08 13.68 14.97
C CYS A 153 -9.08 14.56 14.23
N LYS A 154 -7.79 14.34 14.50
CA LYS A 154 -6.66 15.01 13.84
C LYS A 154 -5.73 13.97 13.24
N VAL A 155 -5.93 13.66 11.96
CA VAL A 155 -5.07 12.77 11.18
C VAL A 155 -3.71 13.43 10.94
N ASN A 156 -2.65 12.63 10.98
CA ASN A 156 -1.33 13.03 10.48
C ASN A 156 -1.33 13.05 8.95
N TYR A 157 -1.80 14.16 8.36
CA TYR A 157 -1.86 14.32 6.92
C TYR A 157 -0.49 14.40 6.24
N ASP A 158 0.56 14.81 6.96
CA ASP A 158 1.94 14.78 6.44
C ASP A 158 2.37 13.33 6.15
N ARG A 159 2.05 12.39 7.06
CA ARG A 159 2.29 10.96 6.82
C ARG A 159 1.40 10.43 5.69
N ARG A 160 0.12 10.82 5.64
CA ARG A 160 -0.78 10.37 4.56
C ARG A 160 -0.32 10.88 3.18
N ALA A 161 0.27 12.07 3.11
CA ALA A 161 0.85 12.63 1.90
C ALA A 161 2.06 11.84 1.38
N LEU A 162 2.69 11.00 2.20
CA LEU A 162 3.73 10.04 1.76
C LEU A 162 3.12 8.73 1.25
N ILE A 163 1.92 8.36 1.73
CA ILE A 163 1.25 7.09 1.41
C ILE A 163 0.43 7.18 0.13
N ALA A 164 -0.39 8.23 -0.03
CA ALA A 164 -1.31 8.34 -1.16
C ALA A 164 -0.64 8.41 -2.55
N PRO A 165 0.55 9.03 -2.72
CA PRO A 165 1.28 8.93 -3.97
C PRO A 165 1.71 7.50 -4.27
N ASN A 166 2.21 6.76 -3.27
CA ASN A 166 2.54 5.34 -3.42
C ASN A 166 1.30 4.52 -3.82
N HIS A 167 0.13 4.82 -3.26
CA HIS A 167 -1.12 4.14 -3.64
C HIS A 167 -1.48 4.43 -5.10
N THR A 168 -1.48 5.70 -5.50
CA THR A 168 -1.85 6.10 -6.87
C THR A 168 -0.87 5.53 -7.89
N CYS A 169 0.44 5.56 -7.58
CA CYS A 169 1.47 4.92 -8.41
C CYS A 169 1.33 3.39 -8.48
N THR A 170 0.70 2.74 -7.49
CA THR A 170 0.40 1.30 -7.57
C THR A 170 -0.60 1.02 -8.71
N HIS A 171 -1.64 1.85 -8.89
CA HIS A 171 -2.58 1.73 -10.00
C HIS A 171 -1.93 2.08 -11.35
N MET A 172 -1.07 3.09 -11.40
CA MET A 172 -0.30 3.42 -12.61
C MET A 172 0.68 2.30 -12.98
N LEU A 173 1.28 1.65 -11.99
CA LEU A 173 2.17 0.50 -12.17
C LEU A 173 1.41 -0.73 -12.67
N ASN A 174 0.24 -1.04 -12.09
CA ASN A 174 -0.63 -2.12 -12.54
C ASN A 174 -1.05 -1.95 -14.01
N TYR A 175 -1.40 -0.71 -14.39
CA TYR A 175 -1.64 -0.32 -15.78
C TYR A 175 -0.40 -0.58 -16.66
N ALA A 176 0.75 -0.01 -16.30
CA ALA A 176 1.99 -0.14 -17.06
C ALA A 176 2.45 -1.59 -17.25
N LEU A 177 2.28 -2.43 -16.23
CA LEU A 177 2.60 -3.86 -16.32
C LEU A 177 1.74 -4.58 -17.35
N LYS A 178 0.43 -4.31 -17.38
CA LYS A 178 -0.48 -4.90 -18.37
C LYS A 178 -0.16 -4.43 -19.79
N GLU A 179 0.16 -3.15 -19.95
CA GLU A 179 0.54 -2.60 -21.26
C GLU A 179 1.83 -3.23 -21.81
N VAL A 180 2.83 -3.47 -20.96
CA VAL A 180 4.14 -3.98 -21.41
C VAL A 180 4.17 -5.50 -21.50
N LEU A 181 3.57 -6.20 -20.53
CA LEU A 181 3.67 -7.66 -20.42
C LEU A 181 2.46 -8.38 -21.01
N GLY A 182 1.31 -7.73 -21.07
CA GLY A 182 0.06 -8.29 -21.59
C GLY A 182 -1.02 -8.56 -20.53
N PRO A 183 -2.21 -9.02 -20.97
CA PRO A 183 -3.42 -9.08 -20.14
C PRO A 183 -3.42 -10.18 -19.07
N HIS A 184 -2.47 -11.13 -19.10
CA HIS A 184 -2.35 -12.21 -18.11
C HIS A 184 -1.76 -11.77 -16.77
N VAL A 185 -1.29 -10.52 -16.69
CA VAL A 185 -0.82 -9.93 -15.44
C VAL A 185 -2.01 -9.60 -14.57
N ASP A 186 -2.09 -10.23 -13.39
CA ASP A 186 -3.12 -9.97 -12.39
C ASP A 186 -2.47 -9.75 -11.03
N GLN A 187 -3.02 -8.82 -10.26
CA GLN A 187 -2.60 -8.58 -8.89
C GLN A 187 -2.74 -9.83 -8.02
N LYS A 188 -1.71 -10.12 -7.23
CA LYS A 188 -1.65 -11.19 -6.22
C LYS A 188 -1.43 -10.66 -4.81
N GLY A 189 -1.10 -9.38 -4.67
CA GLY A 189 -0.87 -8.72 -3.39
C GLY A 189 -0.41 -7.28 -3.60
N SER A 190 -0.68 -6.43 -2.62
CA SER A 190 -0.19 -5.05 -2.63
C SER A 190 0.04 -4.57 -1.20
N ILE A 191 1.09 -3.79 -1.00
CA ILE A 191 1.40 -3.11 0.25
C ILE A 191 1.83 -1.69 -0.07
N VAL A 192 1.17 -0.71 0.56
CA VAL A 192 1.43 0.72 0.41
C VAL A 192 1.82 1.28 1.77
N LEU A 193 3.07 1.72 1.88
CA LEU A 193 3.69 2.28 3.09
C LEU A 193 4.15 3.72 2.80
N PRO A 194 4.46 4.53 3.83
CA PRO A 194 5.05 5.86 3.63
C PRO A 194 6.35 5.82 2.82
N GLU A 195 7.19 4.82 3.06
CA GLU A 195 8.53 4.73 2.50
C GLU A 195 8.60 4.01 1.15
N LYS A 196 7.57 3.22 0.78
CA LYS A 196 7.55 2.44 -0.48
C LYS A 196 6.18 1.85 -0.81
N LEU A 197 6.04 1.41 -2.05
CA LEU A 197 5.01 0.45 -2.45
C LEU A 197 5.64 -0.90 -2.85
N ARG A 198 4.86 -1.96 -2.66
CA ARG A 198 5.13 -3.31 -3.17
C ARG A 198 3.91 -3.81 -3.91
N PHE A 199 4.13 -4.35 -5.10
CA PHE A 199 3.08 -4.88 -5.95
C PHE A 199 3.43 -6.29 -6.42
N ASP A 200 2.59 -7.25 -6.06
CA ASP A 200 2.75 -8.66 -6.42
C ASP A 200 1.79 -8.99 -7.56
N PHE A 201 2.28 -9.68 -8.58
CA PHE A 201 1.52 -9.95 -9.80
C PHE A 201 1.86 -11.30 -10.42
N SER A 202 0.94 -11.85 -11.22
CA SER A 202 1.18 -13.07 -11.99
C SER A 202 2.11 -12.81 -13.17
N HIS A 203 3.29 -13.43 -13.15
CA HIS A 203 4.19 -13.46 -14.29
C HIS A 203 5.20 -14.61 -14.15
N GLY A 204 5.43 -15.34 -15.25
CA GLY A 204 6.16 -16.61 -15.20
C GLY A 204 7.69 -16.52 -15.25
N LYS A 205 8.25 -15.37 -15.66
CA LYS A 205 9.69 -15.22 -15.97
C LYS A 205 10.24 -13.89 -15.45
N PRO A 206 11.54 -13.76 -15.19
CA PRO A 206 12.17 -12.46 -14.94
C PRO A 206 11.85 -11.43 -16.03
N ILE A 207 11.57 -10.18 -15.63
CA ILE A 207 11.31 -9.11 -16.58
C ILE A 207 12.66 -8.59 -17.10
N PRO A 208 12.88 -8.55 -18.42
CA PRO A 208 14.11 -7.99 -18.98
C PRO A 208 14.29 -6.50 -18.60
N PRO A 209 15.54 -6.02 -18.41
CA PRO A 209 15.79 -4.61 -18.06
C PRO A 209 15.14 -3.58 -19.00
N ASN A 210 15.08 -3.88 -20.31
CA ASN A 210 14.41 -3.02 -21.28
C ASN A 210 12.91 -2.89 -21.04
N ASP A 211 12.24 -3.95 -20.58
CA ASP A 211 10.81 -3.91 -20.28
C ASP A 211 10.55 -3.25 -18.92
N LEU A 212 11.43 -3.46 -17.93
CA LEU A 212 11.41 -2.68 -16.68
C LEU A 212 11.53 -1.18 -16.95
N ARG A 213 12.42 -0.77 -17.87
CA ARG A 213 12.57 0.62 -18.30
C ARG A 213 11.30 1.17 -18.92
N LYS A 214 10.62 0.39 -19.77
CA LYS A 214 9.33 0.80 -20.36
C LYS A 214 8.25 0.96 -19.29
N ILE A 215 8.16 0.01 -18.35
CA ILE A 215 7.19 0.06 -17.24
C ILE A 215 7.41 1.33 -16.42
N GLU A 216 8.64 1.59 -15.97
CA GLU A 216 9.01 2.79 -15.21
C GLU A 216 8.74 4.07 -16.01
N SER A 217 9.02 4.07 -17.32
CA SER A 217 8.76 5.21 -18.21
C SER A 217 7.27 5.50 -18.40
N ILE A 218 6.40 4.49 -18.46
CA ILE A 218 4.94 4.68 -18.56
C ILE A 218 4.38 5.31 -17.28
N VAL A 219 4.89 4.90 -16.11
CA VAL A 219 4.48 5.49 -14.83
C VAL A 219 4.94 6.95 -14.74
N ASN A 220 6.22 7.22 -15.00
CA ASN A 220 6.72 8.60 -14.96
C ASN A 220 6.06 9.49 -16.02
N LYS A 221 5.73 8.96 -17.21
CA LYS A 221 4.96 9.70 -18.20
C LYS A 221 3.58 10.13 -17.68
N GLN A 222 2.87 9.25 -16.96
CA GLN A 222 1.58 9.63 -16.36
C GLN A 222 1.74 10.72 -15.27
N ILE A 223 2.87 10.75 -14.58
CA ILE A 223 3.21 11.84 -13.64
C ILE A 223 3.46 13.14 -14.41
N ASP A 224 4.25 13.10 -15.48
CA ASP A 224 4.58 14.25 -16.33
C ASP A 224 3.35 14.82 -17.06
N ASP A 225 2.38 13.96 -17.39
CA ASP A 225 1.12 14.34 -18.02
C ASP A 225 0.13 15.03 -17.04
N GLU A 226 0.48 15.14 -15.76
CA GLU A 226 -0.31 15.81 -14.70
C GLU A 226 -1.80 15.43 -14.72
N MET A 227 -2.09 14.13 -14.77
CA MET A 227 -3.45 13.61 -14.88
C MET A 227 -4.23 13.75 -13.57
N ASP A 228 -5.48 14.21 -13.65
CA ASP A 228 -6.38 14.23 -12.49
C ASP A 228 -6.79 12.81 -12.07
N VAL A 229 -6.99 12.60 -10.78
CA VAL A 229 -7.46 11.33 -10.21
C VAL A 229 -8.89 11.50 -9.71
N TYR A 230 -9.80 10.73 -10.30
CA TYR A 230 -11.23 10.79 -10.01
C TYR A 230 -11.66 9.56 -9.22
N ALA A 231 -12.62 9.75 -8.30
CA ALA A 231 -13.20 8.64 -7.56
C ALA A 231 -14.67 8.91 -7.20
N THR A 232 -15.53 7.94 -7.49
CA THR A 232 -16.98 8.04 -7.27
C THR A 232 -17.54 6.68 -6.87
N GLU A 233 -18.60 6.68 -6.06
CA GLU A 233 -19.39 5.48 -5.77
C GLU A 233 -20.36 5.18 -6.92
N ALA A 234 -20.45 3.92 -7.32
CA ALA A 234 -21.37 3.44 -8.33
C ALA A 234 -21.99 2.10 -7.90
N THR A 235 -23.10 1.72 -8.54
CA THR A 235 -23.64 0.38 -8.32
C THR A 235 -22.60 -0.64 -8.80
N LEU A 236 -22.48 -1.76 -8.08
CA LEU A 236 -21.53 -2.81 -8.46
C LEU A 236 -21.82 -3.35 -9.86
N ALA A 237 -23.10 -3.38 -10.26
CA ALA A 237 -23.54 -3.83 -11.58
C ALA A 237 -23.06 -2.90 -12.70
N ASP A 238 -23.26 -1.58 -12.55
CA ASP A 238 -22.87 -0.62 -13.58
C ASP A 238 -21.35 -0.51 -13.68
N ALA A 239 -20.67 -0.46 -12.54
CA ALA A 239 -19.23 -0.30 -12.52
C ALA A 239 -18.49 -1.47 -13.19
N LYS A 240 -18.98 -2.71 -13.00
CA LYS A 240 -18.43 -3.92 -13.65
C LYS A 240 -18.51 -3.92 -15.18
N ARG A 241 -19.34 -3.05 -15.78
CA ARG A 241 -19.46 -2.95 -17.23
C ARG A 241 -18.34 -2.12 -17.86
N ILE A 242 -17.64 -1.29 -17.08
CA ILE A 242 -16.60 -0.40 -17.59
C ILE A 242 -15.47 -1.24 -18.22
N ASN A 243 -15.23 -1.05 -19.51
CA ASN A 243 -14.11 -1.67 -20.21
C ASN A 243 -12.78 -1.29 -19.58
N GLY A 244 -11.90 -2.27 -19.40
CA GLY A 244 -10.58 -2.04 -18.81
C GLY A 244 -10.57 -1.88 -17.29
N LEU A 245 -11.75 -1.89 -16.63
CA LEU A 245 -11.83 -1.95 -15.18
C LEU A 245 -11.04 -3.15 -14.65
N ARG A 246 -10.15 -2.89 -13.69
CA ARG A 246 -9.36 -3.92 -13.01
C ARG A 246 -9.95 -4.12 -11.61
N ALA A 247 -10.19 -5.38 -11.27
CA ALA A 247 -10.58 -5.80 -9.94
C ALA A 247 -9.78 -7.05 -9.58
N VAL A 248 -9.64 -7.31 -8.29
CA VAL A 248 -8.91 -8.48 -7.80
C VAL A 248 -9.84 -9.69 -7.86
N PHE A 249 -9.41 -10.72 -8.58
CA PHE A 249 -10.19 -11.95 -8.71
C PHE A 249 -10.39 -12.63 -7.35
N GLY A 250 -11.64 -12.96 -7.03
CA GLY A 250 -12.01 -13.65 -5.79
C GLY A 250 -12.31 -12.74 -4.60
N GLU A 251 -12.17 -11.42 -4.73
CA GLU A 251 -12.61 -10.49 -3.70
C GLU A 251 -14.10 -10.16 -3.81
N VAL A 252 -14.71 -9.94 -2.65
CA VAL A 252 -16.10 -9.48 -2.53
C VAL A 252 -16.09 -7.97 -2.35
N TYR A 253 -16.68 -7.26 -3.30
CA TYR A 253 -16.82 -5.81 -3.26
C TYR A 253 -18.20 -5.42 -2.72
N PRO A 254 -18.29 -4.34 -1.93
CA PRO A 254 -19.58 -3.81 -1.48
C PRO A 254 -20.40 -3.26 -2.66
N ASP A 255 -21.71 -3.08 -2.43
CA ASP A 255 -22.60 -2.35 -3.33
C ASP A 255 -23.32 -1.26 -2.51
N PRO A 256 -23.07 0.05 -2.75
CA PRO A 256 -22.25 0.61 -3.83
C PRO A 256 -20.75 0.33 -3.68
N VAL A 257 -20.03 0.35 -4.81
CA VAL A 257 -18.57 0.19 -4.88
C VAL A 257 -17.92 1.51 -5.25
N ARG A 258 -16.75 1.79 -4.68
CA ARG A 258 -15.93 2.96 -5.04
C ARG A 258 -15.02 2.63 -6.22
N VAL A 259 -15.20 3.37 -7.32
CA VAL A 259 -14.38 3.29 -8.53
C VAL A 259 -13.38 4.43 -8.53
N VAL A 260 -12.12 4.14 -8.84
CA VAL A 260 -11.05 5.13 -9.02
C VAL A 260 -10.59 5.09 -10.48
N ALA A 261 -10.42 6.25 -11.10
CA ALA A 261 -9.94 6.40 -12.46
C ALA A 261 -8.87 7.51 -12.56
N ILE A 262 -7.79 7.25 -13.31
CA ILE A 262 -6.70 8.22 -13.52
C ILE A 262 -6.82 8.82 -14.93
N GLY A 263 -6.94 10.14 -15.03
CA GLY A 263 -7.00 10.90 -16.28
C GLY A 263 -8.39 11.07 -16.89
N ARG A 264 -9.41 10.33 -16.42
CA ARG A 264 -10.80 10.45 -16.89
C ARG A 264 -11.79 10.36 -15.73
N LYS A 265 -12.90 11.10 -15.85
CA LYS A 265 -13.97 11.12 -14.85
C LYS A 265 -14.71 9.80 -14.83
N VAL A 266 -14.97 9.27 -13.64
CA VAL A 266 -15.71 8.01 -13.45
C VAL A 266 -17.12 8.10 -14.08
N GLU A 267 -17.73 9.29 -14.05
CA GLU A 267 -19.04 9.53 -14.64
C GLU A 267 -19.03 9.34 -16.16
N ASP A 268 -17.96 9.73 -16.86
CA ASP A 268 -17.82 9.52 -18.31
C ASP A 268 -17.71 8.02 -18.63
N LEU A 269 -16.97 7.29 -17.80
CA LEU A 269 -16.79 5.84 -17.91
C LEU A 269 -18.12 5.11 -17.71
N LEU A 270 -18.94 5.55 -16.76
CA LEU A 270 -20.26 4.97 -16.48
C LEU A 270 -21.30 5.32 -17.56
N ALA A 271 -21.17 6.47 -18.21
CA ALA A 271 -22.08 6.91 -19.27
C ALA A 271 -21.93 6.09 -20.56
N ASP A 272 -20.71 5.64 -20.89
CA ASP A 272 -20.41 4.83 -22.07
C ASP A 272 -19.45 3.67 -21.71
N PRO A 273 -19.87 2.70 -20.88
CA PRO A 273 -18.95 1.71 -20.28
C PRO A 273 -18.29 0.78 -21.31
N ASP A 274 -18.90 0.64 -22.49
CA ASP A 274 -18.44 -0.25 -23.56
C ASP A 274 -17.42 0.44 -24.51
N ASN A 275 -17.01 1.69 -24.23
CA ASN A 275 -16.00 2.39 -25.02
C ASN A 275 -14.64 1.67 -24.96
N LYS A 276 -13.98 1.52 -26.11
CA LYS A 276 -12.67 0.86 -26.19
C LYS A 276 -11.52 1.73 -25.67
N GLU A 277 -11.69 3.04 -25.63
CA GLU A 277 -10.68 3.97 -25.09
C GLU A 277 -10.45 3.74 -23.59
N TRP A 278 -11.42 3.19 -22.85
CA TRP A 278 -11.26 2.89 -21.42
C TRP A 278 -10.19 1.83 -21.13
N LEU A 279 -9.83 1.00 -22.11
CA LEU A 279 -8.73 0.04 -21.97
C LEU A 279 -7.38 0.72 -21.70
N THR A 280 -7.20 1.96 -22.18
CA THR A 280 -5.96 2.73 -22.01
C THR A 280 -5.98 3.60 -20.74
N ILE A 281 -6.96 3.40 -19.86
CA ILE A 281 -7.12 4.15 -18.62
C ILE A 281 -6.88 3.21 -17.43
N SER A 282 -6.20 3.70 -16.40
CA SER A 282 -6.15 3.01 -15.12
C SER A 282 -7.47 3.24 -14.38
N THR A 283 -8.31 2.20 -14.33
CA THR A 283 -9.61 2.22 -13.65
C THR A 283 -9.74 0.99 -12.78
N GLU A 284 -9.98 1.15 -11.48
CA GLU A 284 -9.99 0.06 -10.51
C GLU A 284 -11.05 0.26 -9.41
N PHE A 285 -11.50 -0.84 -8.81
CA PHE A 285 -12.21 -0.77 -7.52
C PHE A 285 -11.22 -0.50 -6.40
N CYS A 286 -11.35 0.63 -5.71
CA CYS A 286 -10.43 0.98 -4.64
C CYS A 286 -11.07 1.86 -3.56
N GLY A 287 -10.97 1.40 -2.31
CA GLY A 287 -11.40 2.13 -1.12
C GLY A 287 -10.32 3.04 -0.51
N GLY A 288 -9.13 3.08 -1.09
CA GLY A 288 -7.93 3.76 -0.59
C GLY A 288 -7.91 5.28 -0.77
N SER A 289 -6.95 5.92 -0.10
CA SER A 289 -6.69 7.36 -0.29
C SER A 289 -5.75 7.59 -1.48
N HIS A 290 -6.09 8.57 -2.31
CA HIS A 290 -5.32 8.93 -3.51
C HIS A 290 -4.92 10.40 -3.49
N ILE A 291 -3.84 10.73 -4.21
CA ILE A 291 -3.55 12.11 -4.61
C ILE A 291 -4.61 12.58 -5.61
N SER A 292 -4.88 13.88 -5.67
CA SER A 292 -5.85 14.45 -6.61
C SER A 292 -5.32 14.57 -8.03
N ASN A 293 -4.00 14.64 -8.21
CA ASN A 293 -3.35 14.75 -9.49
C ASN A 293 -2.02 14.01 -9.48
N THR A 294 -1.66 13.30 -10.56
CA THR A 294 -0.47 12.45 -10.63
C THR A 294 0.84 13.20 -10.42
N ARG A 295 0.88 14.51 -10.69
CA ARG A 295 2.05 15.35 -10.46
C ARG A 295 2.51 15.37 -8.99
N ASP A 296 1.57 15.13 -8.06
CA ASP A 296 1.87 15.12 -6.62
C ASP A 296 2.76 13.91 -6.23
N ALA A 297 2.88 12.90 -7.10
CA ALA A 297 3.87 11.83 -6.95
C ALA A 297 5.30 12.32 -7.21
N LYS A 298 5.49 13.41 -7.95
CA LYS A 298 6.74 14.10 -8.31
C LYS A 298 7.74 13.27 -9.14
N ALA A 299 7.96 12.02 -8.77
CA ALA A 299 8.83 11.06 -9.45
C ALA A 299 8.46 9.65 -9.00
N PHE A 300 8.80 8.66 -9.83
CA PHE A 300 8.67 7.23 -9.51
C PHE A 300 9.97 6.51 -9.86
N ALA A 301 10.44 5.66 -8.94
CA ALA A 301 11.63 4.82 -9.13
C ALA A 301 11.32 3.35 -8.82
N LEU A 302 11.48 2.47 -9.82
CA LEU A 302 11.33 1.03 -9.70
C LEU A 302 12.62 0.44 -9.14
N LEU A 303 12.65 0.12 -7.85
CA LEU A 303 13.88 -0.28 -7.15
C LEU A 303 14.27 -1.73 -7.40
N SER A 304 13.29 -2.64 -7.45
CA SER A 304 13.57 -4.06 -7.64
C SER A 304 12.40 -4.81 -8.28
N GLU A 305 12.75 -5.92 -8.91
CA GLU A 305 11.84 -6.91 -9.46
C GLU A 305 12.36 -8.31 -9.07
N GLU A 306 11.56 -9.09 -8.33
CA GLU A 306 11.96 -10.40 -7.82
C GLU A 306 10.85 -11.46 -7.90
N GLY A 307 11.23 -12.73 -8.07
CA GLY A 307 10.29 -13.85 -8.00
C GLY A 307 10.06 -14.26 -6.54
N ILE A 308 8.80 -14.23 -6.08
CA ILE A 308 8.46 -14.56 -4.68
C ILE A 308 7.80 -15.93 -4.53
N ALA A 309 7.20 -16.45 -5.60
CA ALA A 309 6.65 -17.81 -5.68
C ALA A 309 6.57 -18.25 -7.15
N LYS A 310 6.23 -19.52 -7.39
CA LYS A 310 6.04 -20.04 -8.75
C LYS A 310 4.96 -19.23 -9.47
N GLY A 311 5.36 -18.51 -10.53
CA GLY A 311 4.46 -17.69 -11.34
C GLY A 311 4.04 -16.36 -10.72
N ILE A 312 4.64 -15.95 -9.59
CA ILE A 312 4.35 -14.67 -8.91
C ILE A 312 5.64 -13.87 -8.77
N ARG A 313 5.57 -12.61 -9.19
CA ARG A 313 6.67 -11.65 -9.11
C ARG A 313 6.26 -10.45 -8.29
N ARG A 314 7.24 -9.74 -7.74
CA ARG A 314 7.07 -8.56 -6.92
C ARG A 314 7.89 -7.43 -7.49
N ILE A 315 7.28 -6.25 -7.61
CA ILE A 315 8.00 -4.99 -7.78
C ILE A 315 7.99 -4.24 -6.46
N THR A 316 9.15 -3.69 -6.09
CA THR A 316 9.26 -2.65 -5.04
C THR A 316 9.61 -1.33 -5.72
N ALA A 317 8.89 -0.27 -5.37
CA ALA A 317 9.12 1.06 -5.91
C ALA A 317 8.91 2.14 -4.86
N VAL A 318 9.41 3.34 -5.15
CA VAL A 318 9.28 4.53 -4.31
C VAL A 318 8.80 5.71 -5.14
N THR A 319 8.20 6.68 -4.47
CA THR A 319 7.74 7.95 -5.07
C THR A 319 8.34 9.14 -4.35
N THR A 320 8.07 10.36 -4.83
CA THR A 320 8.43 11.62 -4.18
C THR A 320 9.91 11.73 -3.83
N GLY A 321 10.26 12.07 -2.58
CA GLY A 321 11.65 12.22 -2.13
C GLY A 321 12.48 10.94 -2.31
N GLY A 322 11.92 9.78 -1.96
CA GLY A 322 12.62 8.50 -2.09
C GLY A 322 12.97 8.16 -3.55
N ALA A 323 12.12 8.55 -4.50
CA ALA A 323 12.42 8.39 -5.93
C ALA A 323 13.57 9.30 -6.37
N PHE A 324 13.56 10.57 -5.95
CA PHE A 324 14.67 11.49 -6.27
C PHE A 324 15.99 11.02 -5.66
N GLU A 325 15.98 10.55 -4.42
CA GLU A 325 17.17 10.00 -3.75
C GLU A 325 17.74 8.80 -4.52
N ALA A 326 16.89 7.84 -4.90
CA ALA A 326 17.30 6.67 -5.68
C ALA A 326 17.87 7.05 -7.07
N ILE A 327 17.22 7.98 -7.78
CA ILE A 327 17.67 8.44 -9.11
C ILE A 327 18.98 9.21 -9.01
N ASN A 328 19.14 10.09 -8.01
CA ASN A 328 20.36 10.87 -7.83
C ASN A 328 21.54 9.98 -7.44
N LEU A 329 21.34 9.01 -6.54
CA LEU A 329 22.36 8.03 -6.21
C LEU A 329 22.84 7.25 -7.44
N ALA A 330 21.91 6.85 -8.32
CA ALA A 330 22.27 6.18 -9.58
C ALA A 330 23.15 7.06 -10.49
N LYS A 331 22.82 8.36 -10.61
CA LYS A 331 23.63 9.33 -11.37
C LYS A 331 25.01 9.56 -10.75
N GLU A 332 25.10 9.63 -9.43
CA GLU A 332 26.39 9.75 -8.73
C GLU A 332 27.29 8.54 -8.96
N ILE A 333 26.73 7.33 -8.90
CA ILE A 333 27.46 6.09 -9.22
C ILE A 333 27.91 6.10 -10.69
N ASP A 334 27.06 6.56 -11.60
CA ASP A 334 27.38 6.68 -13.02
C ASP A 334 28.59 7.60 -13.29
N LEU A 335 28.66 8.73 -12.58
CA LEU A 335 29.81 9.63 -12.62
C LEU A 335 31.08 8.96 -12.10
N GLN A 336 30.99 8.23 -10.97
CA GLN A 336 32.14 7.50 -10.43
C GLN A 336 32.64 6.41 -11.39
N ILE A 337 31.74 5.71 -12.08
CA ILE A 337 32.11 4.74 -13.12
C ILE A 337 32.83 5.45 -14.26
N SER A 338 32.30 6.59 -14.71
CA SER A 338 32.89 7.41 -15.78
C SER A 338 34.32 7.88 -15.45
N ASP A 339 34.57 8.27 -14.21
CA ASP A 339 35.91 8.65 -13.76
C ASP A 339 36.86 7.45 -13.63
N THR A 340 36.32 6.27 -13.33
CA THR A 340 37.11 5.04 -13.20
C THR A 340 37.68 4.57 -14.55
N PHE A 341 37.02 4.88 -15.68
CA PHE A 341 37.57 4.63 -17.02
C PHE A 341 38.88 5.38 -17.32
N LYS A 342 39.25 6.36 -16.50
CA LYS A 342 40.49 7.15 -16.64
C LYS A 342 41.65 6.57 -15.81
N LEU A 343 41.42 5.50 -15.06
CA LEU A 343 42.39 4.87 -14.16
C LEU A 343 43.02 3.65 -14.82
N GLU A 344 44.21 3.27 -14.34
CA GLU A 344 44.97 2.12 -14.86
C GLU A 344 45.54 1.26 -13.73
N GLY A 345 45.88 0.01 -14.05
CA GLY A 345 46.60 -0.92 -13.18
C GLY A 345 45.89 -1.21 -11.85
N SER A 346 46.66 -1.35 -10.77
CA SER A 346 46.12 -1.75 -9.45
C SER A 346 45.09 -0.78 -8.86
N THR A 347 45.10 0.49 -9.29
CA THR A 347 44.12 1.50 -8.84
C THR A 347 42.76 1.26 -9.49
N LEU A 348 42.74 0.88 -10.77
CA LEU A 348 41.53 0.49 -11.49
C LEU A 348 40.87 -0.73 -10.82
N GLU A 349 41.63 -1.82 -10.60
CA GLU A 349 41.11 -3.05 -10.01
C GLU A 349 40.43 -2.82 -8.64
N LYS A 350 41.08 -2.04 -7.76
CA LYS A 350 40.53 -1.70 -6.44
C LYS A 350 39.25 -0.87 -6.56
N LYS A 351 39.20 0.09 -7.48
CA LYS A 351 38.03 0.95 -7.67
C LYS A 351 36.85 0.19 -8.27
N VAL A 352 37.11 -0.72 -9.21
CA VAL A 352 36.10 -1.63 -9.78
C VAL A 352 35.50 -2.52 -8.69
N ALA A 353 36.31 -3.13 -7.83
CA ALA A 353 35.81 -3.94 -6.72
C ALA A 353 34.93 -3.12 -5.75
N ALA A 354 35.34 -1.89 -5.44
CA ALA A 354 34.55 -0.98 -4.60
C ALA A 354 33.22 -0.59 -5.27
N LEU A 355 33.21 -0.32 -6.58
CA LEU A 355 32.00 0.02 -7.34
C LEU A 355 31.00 -1.14 -7.40
N LYS A 356 31.47 -2.39 -7.51
CA LYS A 356 30.59 -3.57 -7.43
C LYS A 356 29.88 -3.65 -6.09
N ASN A 357 30.62 -3.57 -4.99
CA ASN A 357 30.04 -3.57 -3.64
C ASN A 357 29.05 -2.42 -3.45
N LEU A 358 29.36 -1.23 -4.00
CA LEU A 358 28.46 -0.08 -3.97
C LEU A 358 27.18 -0.36 -4.75
N LEU A 359 27.26 -0.87 -5.97
CA LEU A 359 26.09 -1.22 -6.80
C LEU A 359 25.23 -2.30 -6.14
N ASP A 360 25.84 -3.32 -5.55
CA ASP A 360 25.13 -4.42 -4.88
C ASP A 360 24.27 -3.91 -3.72
N ALA A 361 24.81 -2.99 -2.91
CA ALA A 361 24.12 -2.39 -1.77
C ALA A 361 23.21 -1.19 -2.13
N ALA A 362 23.37 -0.60 -3.31
CA ALA A 362 22.67 0.61 -3.69
C ALA A 362 21.17 0.37 -3.91
N THR A 363 20.35 1.24 -3.31
CA THR A 363 18.90 1.31 -3.55
C THR A 363 18.65 2.31 -4.68
N ILE A 364 18.78 1.84 -5.92
CA ILE A 364 18.67 2.64 -7.15
C ILE A 364 17.67 1.98 -8.11
N PRO A 365 17.15 2.69 -9.13
CA PRO A 365 16.25 2.10 -10.11
C PRO A 365 16.86 0.84 -10.77
N ALA A 366 16.13 -0.28 -10.76
CA ALA A 366 16.58 -1.55 -11.32
C ALA A 366 16.98 -1.45 -12.81
N PRO A 367 16.27 -0.70 -13.68
CA PRO A 367 16.72 -0.49 -15.06
C PRO A 367 18.09 0.19 -15.12
N MET A 368 18.30 1.23 -14.31
CA MET A 368 19.58 1.94 -14.26
C MET A 368 20.68 1.06 -13.67
N LYS A 369 20.39 0.28 -12.63
CA LYS A 369 21.35 -0.65 -12.02
C LYS A 369 21.90 -1.63 -13.06
N ALA A 370 21.04 -2.22 -13.90
CA ALA A 370 21.45 -3.11 -14.96
C ALA A 370 22.39 -2.43 -15.98
N ASP A 371 22.12 -1.18 -16.35
CA ASP A 371 22.99 -0.39 -17.24
C ASP A 371 24.35 -0.09 -16.59
N LEU A 372 24.37 0.23 -15.29
CA LEU A 372 25.60 0.49 -14.53
C LEU A 372 26.43 -0.79 -14.34
N GLU A 373 25.80 -1.95 -14.12
CA GLU A 373 26.47 -3.25 -14.03
C GLU A 373 27.15 -3.65 -15.35
N ASP A 374 26.51 -3.40 -16.49
CA ASP A 374 27.13 -3.60 -17.83
C ASP A 374 28.34 -2.68 -18.01
N ARG A 375 28.24 -1.42 -17.60
CA ARG A 375 29.37 -0.47 -17.65
C ARG A 375 30.53 -0.90 -16.75
N VAL A 376 30.26 -1.36 -15.53
CA VAL A 376 31.29 -1.88 -14.62
C VAL A 376 31.93 -3.14 -15.18
N SER A 377 31.16 -4.01 -15.83
CA SER A 377 31.70 -5.22 -16.47
C SER A 377 32.70 -4.89 -17.58
N LYS A 378 32.48 -3.82 -18.34
CA LYS A 378 33.43 -3.33 -19.36
C LYS A 378 34.75 -2.85 -18.76
N LEU A 379 34.74 -2.25 -17.56
CA LEU A 379 35.97 -1.85 -16.85
C LEU A 379 36.85 -3.04 -16.45
N GLN A 380 36.29 -4.25 -16.33
CA GLN A 380 37.06 -5.44 -15.95
C GLN A 380 37.88 -6.04 -17.09
N VAL A 381 37.59 -5.62 -18.31
CA VAL A 381 38.25 -6.11 -19.53
C VAL A 381 39.34 -5.13 -20.00
N LEU A 382 39.45 -3.96 -19.34
CA LEU A 382 40.54 -2.99 -19.47
C LEU A 382 41.65 -3.34 -18.48
#